data_AF-A0A8N4L0I1-F1
#
_entry.id   AF-A0A8N4L0I1-F1
#
_cell.length_a   1.000
_cell.length_b   1.000
_cell.length_c   1.000
_cell.angle_alpha   90.00
_cell.angle_beta   90.00
_cell.angle_gamma   90.00
#
_symmetry.space_group_name_H-M   'P 1'
#
loop_
_entity.id
_entity.type
_entity.pdbx_description
1 polymer ?
#
loop_
_entity_poly.entity_id
_entity_poly.type
_entity_poly.pdbx_seq_one_letter_code
_entity_poly.pdbx_strand_id
1 'polypeptide(L)'
;MSQNSRFRHNNRRNQQKHKTGQDSNFSEELNPVVKVFQEYALELDDKHDRYERIVKLSRDITIESKRIIFLLHTIDGRKNNRSKVLEEAEKRLTKVIEVNFKSIALELNGQDPYQYRCAYSPGLQEFIEAYSFMEYYKSGADEKPGTMSDWMFLQQKMQYERDDKLNTITDESQKTIESPNQLDIETDVKTVPQKFEFFVDPTEYILGIADLTGELMRRCINSLGSGETDVCLETCKVLQQLYSGYISLNVQRCRELSRKIYTMRQSVLKAENVCYNVKVRGGEAAKWGAVFENKMNDDLDEGFY
;
A
#
# COMPACT_ATOMS: atom_id res chain seq x y z
N MET A 1 -17.08 2.00 62.50
CA MET A 1 -15.66 2.10 62.89
C MET A 1 -14.84 2.54 61.69
N SER A 2 -14.14 3.68 61.83
CA SER A 2 -13.04 4.26 61.00
C SER A 2 -13.19 4.24 59.47
N GLN A 3 -13.69 5.30 58.81
CA GLN A 3 -12.97 6.50 58.34
C GLN A 3 -11.42 6.44 58.30
N ASN A 4 -10.85 6.71 57.12
CA ASN A 4 -9.63 7.51 56.97
C ASN A 4 -9.54 8.13 55.56
N SER A 5 -10.19 9.28 55.40
CA SER A 5 -9.98 10.23 54.30
C SER A 5 -8.74 11.08 54.63
N ARG A 6 -7.71 11.02 53.77
CA ARG A 6 -6.54 11.91 53.90
C ARG A 6 -6.85 13.25 53.22
N PHE A 7 -7.41 14.17 54.00
CA PHE A 7 -7.41 15.60 53.70
C PHE A 7 -5.97 16.14 53.76
N ARG A 8 -5.44 16.62 52.64
CA ARG A 8 -4.20 17.43 52.62
C ARG A 8 -4.59 18.91 52.61
N HIS A 9 -4.20 19.60 53.68
CA HIS A 9 -4.45 21.00 53.95
C HIS A 9 -3.96 21.94 52.83
N ASN A 10 -4.86 22.85 52.45
CA ASN A 10 -4.54 24.08 51.74
C ASN A 10 -3.57 24.93 52.57
N ASN A 11 -2.39 25.22 52.02
CA ASN A 11 -1.55 26.30 52.51
C ASN A 11 -1.30 27.28 51.35
N ARG A 12 -2.17 28.29 51.25
CA ARG A 12 -1.97 29.48 50.41
C ARG A 12 -0.77 30.25 50.96
N ARG A 13 0.40 30.07 50.34
CA ARG A 13 1.50 31.03 50.44
C ARG A 13 1.45 31.94 49.22
N ASN A 14 1.09 33.20 49.49
CA ASN A 14 1.36 34.36 48.65
C ASN A 14 2.80 34.29 48.14
N GLN A 15 2.99 34.08 46.84
CA GLN A 15 4.20 34.49 46.15
C GLN A 15 3.82 35.56 45.13
N GLN A 16 4.46 36.71 45.31
CA GLN A 16 4.32 37.90 44.49
C GLN A 16 4.59 37.57 43.03
N LYS A 17 3.67 37.96 42.14
CA LYS A 17 3.94 38.09 40.70
C LYS A 17 5.03 39.15 40.53
N HIS A 18 6.28 38.71 40.40
CA HIS A 18 7.30 39.55 39.78
C HIS A 18 6.95 39.68 38.29
N LYS A 19 6.41 40.84 37.92
CA LYS A 19 6.47 41.35 36.54
C LYS A 19 7.93 41.64 36.24
N THR A 20 8.62 40.71 35.59
CA THR A 20 9.91 40.99 34.94
C THR A 20 9.69 41.18 33.45
N GLY A 21 9.89 42.44 33.04
CA GLY A 21 10.52 42.87 31.79
C GLY A 21 10.01 42.29 30.48
N GLN A 22 9.31 43.12 29.71
CA GLN A 22 8.97 42.91 28.29
C GLN A 22 10.17 43.06 27.33
N ASP A 23 11.41 42.99 27.81
CA ASP A 23 12.62 43.31 27.01
C ASP A 23 13.52 42.09 26.65
N SER A 24 13.07 40.85 26.90
CA SER A 24 13.88 39.65 26.59
C SER A 24 13.72 39.11 25.16
N ASN A 25 12.62 39.44 24.47
CA ASN A 25 12.32 38.85 23.16
C ASN A 25 13.29 39.27 22.05
N PHE A 26 13.88 40.47 22.12
CA PHE A 26 14.75 40.98 21.05
C PHE A 26 16.14 40.31 20.99
N SER A 27 16.60 39.72 22.10
CA SER A 27 17.90 39.01 22.15
C SER A 27 17.79 37.53 21.83
N GLU A 28 16.61 36.93 21.95
CA GLU A 28 16.39 35.51 21.63
C GLU A 28 16.33 35.26 20.12
N GLU A 29 15.77 36.18 19.34
CA GLU A 29 15.61 36.06 17.88
C GLU A 29 16.94 36.21 17.10
N LEU A 30 17.93 36.86 17.70
CA LEU A 30 19.29 37.00 17.14
C LEU A 30 20.25 35.90 17.60
N ASN A 31 19.83 35.02 18.52
CA ASN A 31 20.66 33.95 19.02
C ASN A 31 20.97 32.96 17.87
N PRO A 32 22.26 32.74 17.51
CA PRO A 32 22.63 31.81 16.46
C PRO A 32 22.04 30.40 16.66
N VAL A 33 21.90 29.96 17.91
CA VAL A 33 21.27 28.68 18.23
C VAL A 33 19.78 28.70 17.87
N VAL A 34 19.04 29.75 18.23
CA VAL A 34 17.61 29.85 17.92
C VAL A 34 17.38 29.86 16.40
N LYS A 35 18.22 30.56 15.63
CA LYS A 35 18.16 30.56 14.16
C LYS A 35 18.38 29.17 13.56
N VAL A 36 19.39 28.45 14.04
CA VAL A 36 19.66 27.08 13.59
C VAL A 36 18.48 26.13 13.92
N PHE A 37 17.87 26.27 15.11
CA PHE A 37 16.68 25.49 15.45
C PHE A 37 15.43 25.89 14.64
N GLN A 38 15.29 27.14 14.22
CA GLN A 38 14.25 27.57 13.29
C GLN A 38 14.45 26.94 11.90
N GLU A 39 15.69 26.88 11.41
CA GLU A 39 16.02 26.18 10.16
C GLU A 39 15.68 24.68 10.25
N TYR A 40 16.06 24.01 11.35
CA TYR A 40 15.70 22.61 11.59
C TYR A 40 14.19 22.39 11.69
N ALA A 41 13.45 23.31 12.30
CA ALA A 41 12.00 23.24 12.37
C ALA A 41 11.38 23.28 10.96
N LEU A 42 11.83 24.21 10.10
CA LEU A 42 11.36 24.31 8.71
C LEU A 42 11.66 23.03 7.90
N GLU A 43 12.84 22.45 8.05
CA GLU A 43 13.20 21.19 7.38
C GLU A 43 12.33 20.02 7.86
N LEU A 44 12.13 19.91 9.19
CA LEU A 44 11.28 18.87 9.76
C LEU A 44 9.82 19.05 9.33
N ASP A 45 9.30 20.27 9.32
CA ASP A 45 7.92 20.55 8.92
C ASP A 45 7.70 20.19 7.45
N ASP A 46 8.59 20.56 6.52
CA ASP A 46 8.49 20.15 5.10
C ASP A 46 8.48 18.62 4.96
N LYS A 47 9.36 17.94 5.70
CA LYS A 47 9.43 16.48 5.71
C LYS A 47 8.14 15.84 6.22
N HIS A 48 7.56 16.35 7.31
CA HIS A 48 6.30 15.84 7.86
C HIS A 48 5.14 16.11 6.90
N ASP A 49 5.06 17.31 6.33
CA ASP A 49 4.02 17.66 5.37
C ASP A 49 4.08 16.75 4.13
N ARG A 50 5.29 16.48 3.62
CA ARG A 50 5.50 15.53 2.52
C ARG A 50 5.07 14.11 2.90
N TYR A 51 5.47 13.65 4.07
CA TYR A 51 5.07 12.34 4.57
C TYR A 51 3.54 12.21 4.61
N GLU A 52 2.83 13.21 5.14
CA GLU A 52 1.37 13.23 5.20
C GLU A 52 0.70 13.28 3.81
N ARG A 53 1.28 14.00 2.85
CA ARG A 53 0.82 13.98 1.44
C ARG A 53 0.93 12.57 0.85
N ILE A 54 2.06 11.89 1.06
CA ILE A 54 2.27 10.52 0.58
C ILE A 54 1.33 9.53 1.28
N VAL A 55 1.11 9.67 2.59
CA VAL A 55 0.16 8.81 3.35
C VAL A 55 -1.25 8.92 2.78
N LYS A 56 -1.71 10.12 2.42
CA LYS A 56 -3.04 10.31 1.81
C LYS A 56 -3.14 9.60 0.46
N LEU A 57 -2.16 9.77 -0.42
CA LEU A 57 -2.10 9.09 -1.72
C LEU A 57 -2.06 7.56 -1.55
N SER A 58 -1.25 7.07 -0.62
CA SER A 58 -1.13 5.65 -0.26
C SER A 58 -2.45 5.06 0.25
N ARG A 59 -3.20 5.83 1.05
CA ARG A 59 -4.52 5.44 1.54
C ARG A 59 -5.53 5.32 0.42
N ASP A 60 -5.54 6.25 -0.53
CA ASP A 60 -6.42 6.21 -1.70
C ASP A 60 -6.10 5.00 -2.59
N ILE A 61 -4.82 4.72 -2.82
CA ILE A 61 -4.36 3.50 -3.52
C ILE A 61 -4.88 2.26 -2.79
N THR A 62 -4.68 2.17 -1.48
CA THR A 62 -5.13 1.01 -0.67
C THR A 62 -6.64 0.78 -0.85
N ILE A 63 -7.44 1.84 -0.74
CA ILE A 63 -8.91 1.74 -0.87
C ILE A 63 -9.30 1.26 -2.26
N GLU A 64 -8.67 1.81 -3.31
CA GLU A 64 -8.99 1.46 -4.68
C GLU A 64 -8.55 0.03 -5.03
N SER A 65 -7.36 -0.39 -4.60
CA SER A 65 -6.85 -1.75 -4.74
C SER A 65 -7.79 -2.77 -4.08
N LYS A 66 -8.28 -2.50 -2.86
CA LYS A 66 -9.30 -3.34 -2.20
C LYS A 66 -10.57 -3.47 -3.01
N ARG A 67 -11.06 -2.35 -3.56
CA ARG A 67 -12.27 -2.37 -4.40
C ARG A 67 -12.06 -3.20 -5.66
N ILE A 68 -10.86 -3.17 -6.25
CA ILE A 68 -10.50 -3.99 -7.40
C ILE A 68 -10.44 -5.48 -7.00
N ILE A 69 -9.86 -5.81 -5.85
CA ILE A 69 -9.87 -7.19 -5.32
C ILE A 69 -11.30 -7.70 -5.12
N PHE A 70 -12.17 -6.90 -4.50
CA PHE A 70 -13.59 -7.25 -4.36
C PHE A 70 -14.28 -7.43 -5.71
N LEU A 71 -13.99 -6.57 -6.68
CA LEU A 71 -14.50 -6.69 -8.05
C LEU A 71 -14.03 -8.01 -8.69
N LEU A 72 -12.76 -8.38 -8.56
CA LEU A 72 -12.22 -9.63 -9.10
C LEU A 72 -12.86 -10.87 -8.47
N HIS A 73 -13.21 -10.83 -7.17
CA HIS A 73 -13.96 -11.91 -6.51
C HIS A 73 -15.39 -12.09 -7.04
N THR A 74 -15.93 -11.15 -7.82
CA THR A 74 -17.27 -11.29 -8.43
C THR A 74 -17.30 -12.18 -9.68
N ILE A 75 -16.12 -12.60 -10.17
CA ILE A 75 -16.00 -13.48 -11.33
C ILE A 75 -16.53 -14.87 -10.96
N ASP A 76 -17.50 -15.35 -11.73
CA ASP A 76 -18.15 -16.66 -11.54
C ASP A 76 -18.39 -17.27 -12.92
N GLY A 77 -18.08 -18.56 -13.09
CA GLY A 77 -18.24 -19.26 -14.37
C GLY A 77 -19.68 -19.20 -14.92
N ARG A 78 -20.68 -19.09 -14.04
CA ARG A 78 -22.10 -19.04 -14.41
C ARG A 78 -22.53 -17.70 -14.99
N LYS A 79 -21.82 -16.60 -14.67
CA LYS A 79 -22.20 -15.25 -15.08
C LYS A 79 -21.58 -14.82 -16.41
N ASN A 80 -20.60 -15.57 -16.90
CA ASN A 80 -19.81 -15.23 -18.09
C ASN A 80 -19.32 -13.77 -18.09
N ASN A 81 -18.98 -13.25 -16.90
CA ASN A 81 -18.62 -11.84 -16.67
C ASN A 81 -17.10 -11.62 -16.66
N ARG A 82 -16.29 -12.69 -16.72
CA ARG A 82 -14.84 -12.67 -16.55
C ARG A 82 -14.14 -11.60 -17.39
N SER A 83 -14.37 -11.58 -18.71
CA SER A 83 -13.69 -10.66 -19.62
C SER A 83 -13.98 -9.19 -19.28
N LYS A 84 -15.24 -8.83 -19.08
CA LYS A 84 -15.66 -7.46 -18.73
C LYS A 84 -15.08 -7.01 -17.38
N VAL A 85 -15.12 -7.89 -16.38
CA VAL A 85 -14.57 -7.60 -15.05
C VAL A 85 -13.05 -7.41 -15.11
N LEU A 86 -12.34 -8.21 -15.91
CA LEU A 86 -10.89 -8.09 -16.10
C LEU A 86 -10.50 -6.80 -16.82
N GLU A 87 -11.24 -6.42 -17.87
CA GLU A 87 -11.02 -5.16 -18.58
C GLU A 87 -11.25 -3.96 -17.65
N GLU A 88 -12.31 -3.99 -16.83
CA GLU A 88 -12.57 -2.95 -15.84
C GLU A 88 -11.46 -2.88 -14.78
N ALA A 89 -11.04 -4.02 -14.22
CA ALA A 89 -9.98 -4.10 -13.23
C ALA A 89 -8.65 -3.57 -13.79
N GLU A 90 -8.29 -3.96 -15.01
CA GLU A 90 -7.09 -3.48 -15.69
C GLU A 90 -7.11 -1.97 -15.90
N LYS A 91 -8.24 -1.42 -16.38
CA LYS A 91 -8.40 0.02 -16.56
C LYS A 91 -8.23 0.78 -15.25
N ARG A 92 -8.79 0.26 -14.15
CA ARG A 92 -8.68 0.89 -12.82
C ARG A 92 -7.26 0.81 -12.27
N LEU A 93 -6.59 -0.33 -12.41
CA LEU A 93 -5.18 -0.50 -12.02
C LEU A 93 -4.25 0.42 -12.81
N THR A 94 -4.44 0.53 -14.13
CA THR A 94 -3.68 1.46 -14.98
C THR A 94 -3.89 2.90 -14.54
N LYS A 95 -5.13 3.31 -14.22
CA LYS A 95 -5.40 4.64 -13.67
C LYS A 95 -4.67 4.89 -12.35
N VAL A 96 -4.59 3.88 -11.47
CA VAL A 96 -3.83 3.98 -10.21
C VAL A 96 -2.34 4.21 -10.47
N ILE A 97 -1.75 3.53 -11.46
CA ILE A 97 -0.35 3.74 -11.89
C ILE A 97 -0.15 5.17 -12.44
N GLU A 98 -1.03 5.61 -13.35
CA GLU A 98 -0.88 6.86 -14.09
C GLU A 98 -1.13 8.11 -13.24
N VAL A 99 -2.00 8.01 -12.22
CA VAL A 99 -2.41 9.16 -11.40
C VAL A 99 -1.76 9.11 -10.01
N ASN A 100 -2.02 8.06 -9.24
CA ASN A 100 -1.65 8.05 -7.83
C ASN A 100 -0.15 7.76 -7.64
N PHE A 101 0.38 6.72 -8.30
CA PHE A 101 1.81 6.42 -8.22
C PHE A 101 2.65 7.50 -8.91
N LYS A 102 2.17 8.10 -10.00
CA LYS A 102 2.82 9.29 -10.60
C LYS A 102 2.91 10.45 -9.58
N SER A 103 1.84 10.70 -8.83
CA SER A 103 1.84 11.76 -7.80
C SER A 103 2.81 11.46 -6.66
N ILE A 104 2.90 10.20 -6.20
CA ILE A 104 3.89 9.80 -5.19
C ILE A 104 5.31 9.93 -5.75
N ALA A 105 5.55 9.51 -6.99
CA ALA A 105 6.85 9.63 -7.65
C ALA A 105 7.29 11.10 -7.80
N LEU A 106 6.35 12.02 -8.04
CA LEU A 106 6.63 13.46 -8.05
C LEU A 106 7.05 13.98 -6.67
N GLU A 107 6.35 13.59 -5.59
CA GLU A 107 6.69 13.97 -4.21
C GLU A 107 8.05 13.41 -3.75
N LEU A 108 8.42 12.23 -4.24
CA LEU A 108 9.69 11.56 -3.94
C LEU A 108 10.83 11.98 -4.87
N ASN A 109 10.58 12.83 -5.87
CA ASN A 109 11.62 13.25 -6.80
C ASN A 109 12.74 14.01 -6.07
N GLY A 110 13.96 13.50 -6.16
CA GLY A 110 15.12 14.04 -5.45
C GLY A 110 15.16 13.75 -3.94
N GLN A 111 14.31 12.84 -3.44
CA GLN A 111 14.33 12.35 -2.06
C GLN A 111 14.85 10.91 -2.01
N ASP A 112 15.30 10.47 -0.83
CA ASP A 112 15.57 9.04 -0.59
C ASP A 112 14.23 8.28 -0.42
N PRO A 113 13.88 7.34 -1.33
CA PRO A 113 12.63 6.59 -1.25
C PRO A 113 12.49 5.81 0.07
N TYR A 114 13.60 5.29 0.62
CA TYR A 114 13.55 4.47 1.83
C TYR A 114 13.15 5.29 3.06
N GLN A 115 13.42 6.60 3.06
CA GLN A 115 13.03 7.48 4.17
C GLN A 115 11.51 7.61 4.31
N TYR A 116 10.78 7.50 3.20
CA TYR A 116 9.31 7.61 3.14
C TYR A 116 8.63 6.26 2.92
N ARG A 117 9.37 5.14 2.98
CA ARG A 117 8.85 3.78 2.76
C ARG A 117 7.59 3.49 3.57
N CYS A 118 7.58 3.84 4.86
CA CYS A 118 6.43 3.62 5.73
C CYS A 118 5.15 4.34 5.27
N ALA A 119 5.26 5.46 4.53
CA ALA A 119 4.11 6.20 4.03
C ALA A 119 3.43 5.50 2.86
N TYR A 120 4.19 5.04 1.86
CA TYR A 120 3.64 4.44 0.64
C TYR A 120 3.52 2.90 0.69
N SER A 121 4.25 2.24 1.59
CA SER A 121 4.31 0.78 1.70
C SER A 121 2.92 0.11 1.75
N PRO A 122 1.96 0.57 2.59
CA PRO A 122 0.62 -0.04 2.63
C PRO A 122 -0.11 -0.01 1.28
N GLY A 123 -0.08 1.14 0.59
CA GLY A 123 -0.71 1.28 -0.72
C GLY A 123 -0.01 0.44 -1.79
N LEU A 124 1.32 0.36 -1.76
CA LEU A 124 2.10 -0.44 -2.69
C LEU A 124 1.82 -1.95 -2.53
N GLN A 125 1.84 -2.48 -1.30
CA GLN A 125 1.56 -3.90 -1.05
C GLN A 125 0.15 -4.29 -1.52
N GLU A 126 -0.86 -3.49 -1.18
CA GLU A 126 -2.25 -3.75 -1.59
C GLU A 126 -2.43 -3.64 -3.12
N PHE A 127 -1.74 -2.70 -3.77
CA PHE A 127 -1.72 -2.62 -5.23
C PHE A 127 -1.11 -3.87 -5.87
N ILE A 128 0.00 -4.37 -5.32
CA ILE A 128 0.68 -5.58 -5.83
C ILE A 128 -0.22 -6.80 -5.63
N GLU A 129 -0.90 -6.91 -4.50
CA GLU A 129 -1.93 -7.93 -4.25
C GLU A 129 -3.04 -7.88 -5.31
N ALA A 130 -3.63 -6.70 -5.56
CA ALA A 130 -4.68 -6.53 -6.55
C ALA A 130 -4.21 -6.84 -7.98
N TYR A 131 -3.01 -6.36 -8.35
CA TYR A 131 -2.44 -6.54 -9.68
C TYR A 131 -2.10 -8.00 -9.95
N SER A 132 -1.43 -8.67 -9.01
CA SER A 132 -1.10 -10.10 -9.12
C SER A 132 -2.35 -10.99 -9.10
N PHE A 133 -3.40 -10.60 -8.36
CA PHE A 133 -4.68 -11.32 -8.39
C PHE A 133 -5.36 -11.23 -9.76
N MET A 134 -5.33 -10.05 -10.40
CA MET A 134 -5.80 -9.89 -11.78
C MET A 134 -4.99 -10.77 -12.75
N GLU A 135 -3.66 -10.79 -12.64
CA GLU A 135 -2.81 -11.63 -13.49
C GLU A 135 -3.11 -13.11 -13.33
N TYR A 136 -3.35 -13.58 -12.10
CA TYR A 136 -3.80 -14.95 -11.86
C TYR A 136 -5.10 -15.29 -12.63
N TYR A 137 -6.08 -14.38 -12.67
CA TYR A 137 -7.27 -14.57 -13.52
C TYR A 137 -6.98 -14.47 -15.03
N LYS A 138 -5.94 -13.77 -15.47
CA LYS A 138 -5.56 -13.75 -16.89
C LYS A 138 -4.86 -15.05 -17.31
N SER A 139 -3.87 -15.49 -16.53
CA SER A 139 -3.12 -16.70 -16.80
C SER A 139 -3.96 -17.98 -16.72
N GLY A 140 -5.04 -18.01 -15.94
CA GLY A 140 -5.97 -19.15 -15.92
C GLY A 140 -6.93 -19.21 -17.12
N ALA A 141 -6.93 -18.23 -18.03
CA ALA A 141 -7.77 -18.21 -19.23
C ALA A 141 -7.00 -18.53 -20.52
N ASP A 142 -5.70 -18.20 -20.56
CA ASP A 142 -4.83 -18.51 -21.69
C ASP A 142 -4.07 -19.81 -21.41
N GLU A 143 -4.14 -20.79 -22.31
CA GLU A 143 -3.39 -22.07 -22.24
C GLU A 143 -1.84 -21.89 -22.31
N LYS A 144 -1.35 -20.65 -22.28
CA LYS A 144 0.07 -20.34 -22.21
C LYS A 144 0.45 -20.12 -20.75
N PRO A 145 1.52 -20.75 -20.24
CA PRO A 145 2.03 -20.48 -18.90
C PRO A 145 2.52 -19.02 -18.85
N GLY A 146 1.65 -18.12 -18.44
CA GLY A 146 2.00 -16.73 -18.17
C GLY A 146 2.77 -16.67 -16.86
N THR A 147 4.05 -16.31 -16.93
CA THR A 147 4.87 -16.00 -15.75
C THR A 147 4.28 -14.79 -15.03
N MET A 148 4.07 -14.89 -13.72
CA MET A 148 3.65 -13.76 -12.88
C MET A 148 4.66 -12.61 -13.00
N SER A 149 4.18 -11.38 -13.14
CA SER A 149 5.06 -10.21 -13.32
C SER A 149 5.85 -9.93 -12.06
N ASP A 150 7.18 -9.80 -12.18
CA ASP A 150 8.07 -9.47 -11.07
C ASP A 150 8.11 -7.96 -10.75
N TRP A 151 8.89 -7.57 -9.75
CA TRP A 151 9.05 -6.15 -9.38
C TRP A 151 9.70 -5.32 -10.49
N MET A 152 10.54 -5.92 -11.35
CA MET A 152 11.19 -5.21 -12.47
C MET A 152 10.16 -4.84 -13.53
N PHE A 153 9.21 -5.73 -13.81
CA PHE A 153 8.12 -5.44 -14.71
C PHE A 153 7.26 -4.28 -14.21
N LEU A 154 6.93 -4.25 -12.91
CA LEU A 154 6.20 -3.12 -12.32
C LEU A 154 7.04 -1.83 -12.33
N GLN A 155 8.34 -1.91 -12.03
CA GLN A 155 9.27 -0.78 -12.13
C GLN A 155 9.25 -0.17 -13.53
N GLN A 156 9.24 -1.00 -14.57
CA GLN A 156 9.18 -0.54 -15.96
C GLN A 156 7.85 0.12 -16.32
N LYS A 157 6.74 -0.31 -15.71
CA LYS A 157 5.43 0.33 -15.88
C LYS A 157 5.31 1.67 -15.15
N MET A 158 6.04 1.85 -14.06
CA MET A 158 5.97 3.07 -13.22
C MET A 158 7.06 4.09 -13.58
N GLN A 159 7.25 4.30 -14.88
CA GLN A 159 8.15 5.30 -15.46
C GLN A 159 7.33 6.50 -15.92
N TYR A 160 7.79 7.71 -15.61
CA TYR A 160 7.05 8.93 -15.89
C TYR A 160 7.93 9.99 -16.53
N GLU A 161 7.29 10.83 -17.35
CA GLU A 161 7.90 12.01 -17.93
C GLU A 161 7.16 13.26 -17.41
N ARG A 162 7.92 14.32 -17.13
CA ARG A 162 7.33 15.61 -16.75
C ARG A 162 6.85 16.32 -18.02
N ASP A 163 5.54 16.54 -18.10
CA ASP A 163 4.96 17.39 -19.14
C ASP A 163 5.00 18.85 -18.68
N ASP A 164 5.97 19.63 -19.17
CA ASP A 164 6.10 21.06 -18.85
C ASP A 164 4.95 21.94 -19.41
N LYS A 165 3.93 21.34 -20.04
CA LYS A 165 2.83 22.07 -20.70
C LYS A 165 1.70 22.52 -19.77
N LEU A 166 1.66 22.09 -18.51
CA LEU A 166 0.52 22.38 -17.61
C LEU A 166 0.76 23.49 -16.57
N ASN A 167 1.97 24.05 -16.49
CA ASN A 167 2.31 25.07 -15.49
C ASN A 167 2.17 26.53 -15.97
N THR A 168 1.58 26.79 -17.14
CA THR A 168 1.44 28.15 -17.69
C THR A 168 0.06 28.81 -17.48
N ILE A 169 -0.85 28.25 -16.68
CA ILE A 169 -2.24 28.78 -16.56
C ILE A 169 -2.55 29.44 -15.20
N THR A 170 -1.61 29.49 -14.25
CA THR A 170 -1.86 30.19 -12.98
C THR A 170 -0.73 31.15 -12.62
N ASP A 171 -0.67 32.30 -13.31
CA ASP A 171 -0.27 33.58 -12.72
C ASP A 171 -0.45 34.73 -13.75
N GLU A 172 -1.69 34.98 -14.17
CA GLU A 172 -2.07 36.28 -14.75
C GLU A 172 -2.88 37.07 -13.74
N SER A 173 -2.19 37.58 -12.72
CA SER A 173 -2.69 38.62 -11.82
C SER A 173 -1.56 39.29 -11.06
N GLN A 174 -0.69 40.04 -11.76
CA GLN A 174 -0.26 41.39 -11.33
C GLN A 174 0.83 42.02 -12.22
N LYS A 175 0.52 43.25 -12.65
CA LYS A 175 1.39 44.39 -13.01
C LYS A 175 1.92 44.51 -14.46
N THR A 176 1.17 45.31 -15.21
CA THR A 176 1.68 46.33 -16.13
C THR A 176 2.62 47.33 -15.42
N ILE A 177 3.74 47.67 -16.06
CA ILE A 177 4.19 49.03 -16.44
C ILE A 177 5.38 48.86 -17.42
N GLU A 178 5.30 49.55 -18.54
CA GLU A 178 6.20 49.53 -19.70
C GLU A 178 7.56 50.23 -19.46
N SER A 179 8.63 49.74 -20.09
CA SER A 179 9.48 50.51 -21.03
C SER A 179 10.64 49.68 -21.61
N PRO A 180 11.16 50.05 -22.81
CA PRO A 180 11.76 49.11 -23.76
C PRO A 180 13.29 49.14 -23.78
N ASN A 181 13.93 47.98 -23.93
CA ASN A 181 15.15 47.84 -24.71
C ASN A 181 15.43 46.37 -25.03
N GLN A 182 15.44 46.09 -26.34
CA GLN A 182 15.90 44.84 -26.95
C GLN A 182 17.31 44.48 -26.51
N LEU A 183 17.53 43.19 -26.29
CA LEU A 183 18.60 42.42 -26.91
C LEU A 183 18.16 40.95 -26.87
N ASP A 184 17.63 40.50 -28.00
CA ASP A 184 17.22 39.13 -28.27
C ASP A 184 18.45 38.22 -28.23
N ILE A 185 18.62 37.49 -27.12
CA ILE A 185 19.44 36.28 -27.08
C ILE A 185 18.45 35.12 -27.16
N GLU A 186 18.18 34.67 -28.39
CA GLU A 186 17.56 33.36 -28.65
C GLU A 186 18.52 32.28 -28.11
N THR A 187 18.33 31.87 -26.86
CA THR A 187 18.81 30.58 -26.39
C THR A 187 17.70 29.57 -26.65
N ASP A 188 17.90 28.75 -27.68
CA ASP A 188 17.16 27.53 -27.94
C ASP A 188 17.42 26.54 -26.78
N VAL A 189 16.77 26.77 -25.63
CA VAL A 189 16.77 25.83 -24.51
C VAL A 189 15.85 24.68 -24.90
N LYS A 190 16.44 23.66 -25.53
CA LYS A 190 15.82 22.33 -25.58
C LYS A 190 15.69 21.82 -24.15
N THR A 191 14.54 22.08 -23.53
CA THR A 191 14.17 21.48 -22.25
C THR A 191 14.08 19.97 -22.45
N VAL A 192 15.11 19.25 -22.01
CA VAL A 192 15.08 17.79 -21.97
C VAL A 192 14.01 17.40 -20.95
N PRO A 193 12.98 16.63 -21.31
CA PRO A 193 11.94 16.24 -20.37
C PRO A 193 12.58 15.46 -19.22
N GLN A 194 12.41 15.97 -18.00
CA GLN A 194 12.97 15.34 -16.81
C GLN A 194 12.19 14.04 -16.53
N LYS A 195 12.84 12.89 -16.74
CA LYS A 195 12.29 11.57 -16.41
C LYS A 195 12.39 11.32 -14.91
N PHE A 196 11.36 10.72 -14.35
CA PHE A 196 11.31 10.29 -12.96
C PHE A 196 10.50 9.00 -12.83
N GLU A 197 10.71 8.24 -11.77
CA GLU A 197 10.12 6.91 -11.60
C GLU A 197 9.63 6.71 -10.16
N PHE A 198 8.68 5.80 -9.99
CA PHE A 198 8.37 5.25 -8.66
C PHE A 198 9.26 4.02 -8.43
N PHE A 199 10.00 3.98 -7.33
CA PHE A 199 10.84 2.84 -6.98
C PHE A 199 10.03 1.72 -6.31
N VAL A 200 9.96 0.56 -6.96
CA VAL A 200 9.31 -0.65 -6.45
C VAL A 200 10.33 -1.49 -5.69
N ASP A 201 10.33 -1.38 -4.36
CA ASP A 201 11.19 -2.18 -3.50
C ASP A 201 10.83 -3.68 -3.61
N PRO A 202 11.81 -4.56 -3.92
CA PRO A 202 11.57 -6.01 -4.00
C PRO A 202 10.97 -6.61 -2.73
N THR A 203 11.29 -6.05 -1.55
CA THR A 203 10.73 -6.49 -0.27
C THR A 203 9.25 -6.21 -0.19
N GLU A 204 8.80 -5.03 -0.62
CA GLU A 204 7.39 -4.65 -0.65
C GLU A 204 6.61 -5.51 -1.64
N TYR A 205 7.23 -5.84 -2.77
CA TYR A 205 6.67 -6.78 -3.74
C TYR A 205 6.45 -8.17 -3.14
N ILE A 206 7.45 -8.74 -2.49
CA ILE A 206 7.32 -10.05 -1.83
C ILE A 206 6.26 -10.00 -0.71
N LEU A 207 6.13 -8.90 0.02
CA LEU A 207 5.08 -8.78 1.04
C LEU A 207 3.67 -8.73 0.42
N GLY A 208 3.49 -7.99 -0.69
CA GLY A 208 2.20 -7.93 -1.41
C GLY A 208 1.81 -9.27 -2.06
N ILE A 209 2.76 -10.01 -2.64
CA ILE A 209 2.50 -11.37 -3.16
C ILE A 209 2.16 -12.34 -2.02
N ALA A 210 2.65 -12.12 -0.80
CA ALA A 210 2.27 -12.98 0.31
C ALA A 210 0.79 -12.82 0.67
N ASP A 211 0.24 -11.59 0.56
CA ASP A 211 -1.18 -11.32 0.82
C ASP A 211 -2.11 -11.89 -0.25
N LEU A 212 -1.66 -11.94 -1.52
CA LEU A 212 -2.38 -12.63 -2.61
C LEU A 212 -2.82 -14.04 -2.21
N THR A 213 -2.03 -14.76 -1.42
CA THR A 213 -2.37 -16.13 -0.98
C THR A 213 -3.66 -16.19 -0.15
N GLY A 214 -3.96 -15.11 0.58
CA GLY A 214 -5.24 -14.93 1.27
C GLY A 214 -6.40 -14.84 0.28
N GLU A 215 -6.24 -14.06 -0.79
CA GLU A 215 -7.28 -13.91 -1.82
C GLU A 215 -7.47 -15.18 -2.66
N LEU A 216 -6.39 -15.90 -2.97
CA LEU A 216 -6.46 -17.21 -3.62
C LEU A 216 -7.22 -18.23 -2.75
N MET A 217 -6.92 -18.31 -1.46
CA MET A 217 -7.69 -19.16 -0.53
C MET A 217 -9.17 -18.78 -0.54
N ARG A 218 -9.52 -17.48 -0.43
CA ARG A 218 -10.92 -17.03 -0.47
C ARG A 218 -11.60 -17.44 -1.77
N ARG A 219 -10.91 -17.31 -2.91
CA ARG A 219 -11.41 -17.78 -4.19
C ARG A 219 -11.67 -19.29 -4.19
N CYS A 220 -10.73 -20.10 -3.69
CA CYS A 220 -10.89 -21.56 -3.60
C CYS A 220 -12.18 -21.94 -2.86
N ILE A 221 -12.44 -21.31 -1.71
CA ILE A 221 -13.66 -21.54 -0.92
C ILE A 221 -14.91 -21.07 -1.67
N ASN A 222 -14.88 -19.89 -2.29
CA ASN A 222 -16.01 -19.36 -3.06
C ASN A 222 -16.34 -20.24 -4.27
N SER A 223 -15.32 -20.74 -4.99
CA SER A 223 -15.47 -21.68 -6.10
C SER A 223 -16.07 -23.01 -5.67
N LEU A 224 -15.71 -23.52 -4.49
CA LEU A 224 -16.37 -24.70 -3.91
C LEU A 224 -17.87 -24.44 -3.73
N GLY A 225 -18.26 -23.29 -3.17
CA GLY A 225 -19.68 -22.91 -3.02
C GLY A 225 -20.44 -22.90 -4.35
N SER A 226 -19.81 -22.39 -5.41
CA SER A 226 -20.36 -22.39 -6.78
C SER A 226 -20.37 -23.75 -7.46
N GLY A 227 -19.58 -24.72 -6.98
CA GLY A 227 -19.44 -26.06 -7.57
C GLY A 227 -18.33 -26.19 -8.62
N GLU A 228 -17.46 -25.19 -8.75
CA GLU A 228 -16.32 -25.17 -9.66
C GLU A 228 -15.12 -25.88 -9.02
N THR A 229 -15.15 -27.21 -9.01
CA THR A 229 -14.13 -28.04 -8.30
C THR A 229 -12.76 -27.96 -8.96
N ASP A 230 -12.70 -27.78 -10.28
CA ASP A 230 -11.43 -27.68 -11.02
C ASP A 230 -10.65 -26.43 -10.61
N VAL A 231 -11.35 -25.30 -10.48
CA VAL A 231 -10.77 -24.04 -9.98
C VAL A 231 -10.23 -24.21 -8.56
N CYS A 232 -10.89 -24.99 -7.70
CA CYS A 232 -10.39 -25.27 -6.35
C CYS A 232 -9.03 -25.96 -6.40
N LEU A 233 -8.90 -27.00 -7.24
CA LEU A 233 -7.65 -27.76 -7.42
C LEU A 233 -6.54 -26.92 -8.03
N GLU A 234 -6.84 -26.11 -9.04
CA GLU A 234 -5.88 -25.19 -9.65
C GLU A 234 -5.38 -24.15 -8.66
N THR A 235 -6.30 -23.53 -7.90
CA THR A 235 -5.95 -22.55 -6.88
C THR A 235 -5.07 -23.16 -5.79
N CYS A 236 -5.38 -24.39 -5.36
CA CYS A 236 -4.58 -25.12 -4.39
C CYS A 236 -3.15 -25.40 -4.91
N LYS A 237 -2.99 -25.80 -6.17
CA LYS A 237 -1.67 -26.00 -6.78
C LYS A 237 -0.84 -24.72 -6.79
N VAL A 238 -1.45 -23.59 -7.15
CA VAL A 238 -0.76 -22.28 -7.13
C VAL A 238 -0.34 -21.91 -5.71
N LEU A 239 -1.21 -22.11 -4.71
CA LEU A 239 -0.89 -21.86 -3.31
C LEU A 239 0.28 -22.73 -2.81
N GLN A 240 0.33 -24.01 -3.19
CA GLN A 240 1.44 -24.91 -2.85
C GLN A 240 2.76 -24.47 -3.50
N GLN A 241 2.71 -24.03 -4.76
CA GLN A 241 3.89 -23.52 -5.47
C GLN A 241 4.42 -22.23 -4.85
N LEU A 242 3.53 -21.28 -4.53
CA LEU A 242 3.89 -20.07 -3.81
C LEU A 242 4.52 -20.43 -2.47
N TYR A 243 3.84 -21.22 -1.63
CA TYR A 243 4.36 -21.59 -0.32
C TYR A 243 5.73 -22.26 -0.39
N SER A 244 5.93 -23.18 -1.36
CA SER A 244 7.23 -23.82 -1.61
C SER A 244 8.32 -22.79 -1.97
N GLY A 245 7.98 -21.79 -2.79
CA GLY A 245 8.86 -20.67 -3.08
C GLY A 245 9.19 -19.84 -1.84
N TYR A 246 8.20 -19.51 -1.00
CA TYR A 246 8.41 -18.70 0.19
C TYR A 246 9.24 -19.39 1.28
N ILE A 247 9.04 -20.70 1.52
CA ILE A 247 9.87 -21.44 2.49
C ILE A 247 11.31 -21.64 2.01
N SER A 248 11.57 -21.49 0.70
CA SER A 248 12.92 -21.52 0.14
C SER A 248 13.71 -20.22 0.42
N LEU A 249 13.02 -19.13 0.80
CA LEU A 249 13.64 -17.86 1.13
C LEU A 249 14.36 -17.95 2.48
N ASN A 250 15.69 -17.88 2.46
CA ASN A 250 16.50 -17.84 3.68
C ASN A 250 16.77 -16.38 4.12
N VAL A 251 15.72 -15.67 4.55
CA VAL A 251 15.82 -14.26 4.97
C VAL A 251 15.87 -14.16 6.49
N GLN A 252 17.03 -13.74 7.00
CA GLN A 252 17.21 -13.52 8.44
C GLN A 252 16.57 -12.20 8.88
N ARG A 253 16.03 -12.16 10.11
CA ARG A 253 15.55 -10.95 10.79
C ARG A 253 14.40 -10.19 10.11
N CYS A 254 13.66 -10.80 9.18
CA CYS A 254 12.46 -10.21 8.58
C CYS A 254 11.17 -10.72 9.26
N ARG A 255 10.82 -10.13 10.42
CA ARG A 255 9.64 -10.54 11.22
C ARG A 255 8.33 -10.45 10.45
N GLU A 256 8.18 -9.45 9.58
CA GLU A 256 6.97 -9.28 8.79
C GLU A 256 6.76 -10.41 7.80
N LEU A 257 7.80 -10.74 7.02
CA LEU A 257 7.78 -11.86 6.10
C LEU A 257 7.51 -13.18 6.83
N SER A 258 8.15 -13.43 7.99
CA SER A 258 7.88 -14.62 8.79
C SER A 258 6.41 -14.76 9.20
N ARG A 259 5.76 -13.65 9.59
CA ARG A 259 4.32 -13.64 9.90
C ARG A 259 3.46 -13.93 8.67
N LYS A 260 3.79 -13.35 7.52
CA LYS A 260 3.08 -13.60 6.26
C LYS A 260 3.22 -15.06 5.81
N ILE A 261 4.40 -15.67 5.95
CA ILE A 261 4.64 -17.09 5.65
C ILE A 261 3.81 -18.00 6.58
N TYR A 262 3.69 -17.64 7.86
CA TYR A 262 2.81 -18.35 8.79
C TYR A 262 1.35 -18.32 8.33
N THR A 263 0.82 -17.13 8.00
CA THR A 263 -0.55 -16.99 7.48
C THR A 263 -0.73 -17.72 6.15
N MET A 264 0.26 -17.66 5.25
CA MET A 264 0.26 -18.37 3.98
C MET A 264 0.13 -19.88 4.16
N ARG A 265 0.84 -20.46 5.15
CA ARG A 265 0.68 -21.89 5.49
C ARG A 265 -0.77 -22.23 5.84
N GLN A 266 -1.43 -21.37 6.61
CA GLN A 266 -2.84 -21.57 6.96
C GLN A 266 -3.75 -21.48 5.71
N SER A 267 -3.46 -20.57 4.78
CA SER A 267 -4.15 -20.47 3.50
C SER A 267 -4.01 -21.74 2.66
N VAL A 268 -2.80 -22.31 2.60
CA VAL A 268 -2.53 -23.59 1.91
C VAL A 268 -3.33 -24.72 2.54
N LEU A 269 -3.24 -24.90 3.86
CA LEU A 269 -3.94 -25.99 4.56
C LEU A 269 -5.46 -25.93 4.35
N LYS A 270 -6.04 -24.72 4.36
CA LYS A 270 -7.47 -24.53 4.08
C LYS A 270 -7.84 -24.95 2.65
N ALA A 271 -7.04 -24.56 1.65
CA ALA A 271 -7.27 -24.96 0.26
C ALA A 271 -7.08 -26.47 0.03
N GLU A 272 -6.07 -27.08 0.69
CA GLU A 272 -5.84 -28.52 0.64
C GLU A 272 -7.00 -29.31 1.27
N ASN A 273 -7.52 -28.86 2.41
CA ASN A 273 -8.70 -29.44 3.04
C ASN A 273 -9.94 -29.34 2.16
N VAL A 274 -10.15 -28.20 1.48
CA VAL A 274 -11.21 -28.06 0.46
C VAL A 274 -11.06 -29.11 -0.63
N CYS A 275 -9.85 -29.25 -1.21
CA CYS A 275 -9.60 -30.21 -2.28
C CYS A 275 -9.75 -31.67 -1.82
N TYR A 276 -9.28 -31.99 -0.62
CA TYR A 276 -9.46 -33.29 0.01
C TYR A 276 -10.94 -33.64 0.18
N ASN A 277 -11.72 -32.71 0.71
CA ASN A 277 -13.16 -32.91 0.92
C ASN A 277 -13.91 -33.10 -0.40
N VAL A 278 -13.57 -32.32 -1.43
CA VAL A 278 -14.11 -32.52 -2.80
C VAL A 278 -13.78 -33.91 -3.32
N LYS A 279 -12.53 -34.37 -3.12
CA LYS A 279 -12.09 -35.67 -3.64
C LYS A 279 -12.75 -36.87 -2.95
N VAL A 280 -12.95 -36.80 -1.63
CA VAL A 280 -13.49 -37.90 -0.82
C VAL A 280 -15.02 -37.94 -0.86
N ARG A 281 -15.68 -36.78 -0.74
CA ARG A 281 -17.15 -36.69 -0.59
C ARG A 281 -17.88 -36.39 -1.90
N GLY A 282 -17.18 -35.95 -2.94
CA GLY A 282 -17.78 -35.34 -4.12
C GLY A 282 -18.12 -33.86 -3.89
N GLY A 283 -18.27 -33.11 -4.99
CA GLY A 283 -18.39 -31.65 -4.95
C GLY A 283 -19.57 -31.13 -4.12
N GLU A 284 -20.74 -31.76 -4.18
CA GLU A 284 -21.95 -31.30 -3.47
C GLU A 284 -21.89 -31.53 -1.95
N ALA A 285 -21.39 -32.69 -1.51
CA ALA A 285 -21.26 -33.00 -0.09
C ALA A 285 -20.12 -32.24 0.60
N ALA A 286 -19.07 -31.88 -0.14
CA ALA A 286 -17.98 -31.04 0.36
C ALA A 286 -18.42 -29.62 0.75
N LYS A 287 -19.45 -29.07 0.07
CA LYS A 287 -20.00 -27.73 0.39
C LYS A 287 -20.54 -27.65 1.82
N TRP A 288 -21.16 -28.74 2.30
CA TRP A 288 -21.74 -28.79 3.64
C TRP A 288 -20.67 -28.94 4.73
N GLY A 289 -19.59 -29.70 4.48
CA GLY A 289 -18.51 -29.94 5.44
C GLY A 289 -17.71 -28.68 5.82
N ALA A 290 -17.46 -27.79 4.85
CA ALA A 290 -16.74 -26.53 5.09
C ALA A 290 -17.45 -25.59 6.09
N VAL A 291 -18.76 -25.73 6.25
CA VAL A 291 -19.55 -24.95 7.23
C VAL A 291 -19.38 -25.47 8.66
N PHE A 292 -19.10 -26.77 8.83
CA PHE A 292 -18.99 -27.40 10.16
C PHE A 292 -17.58 -27.29 10.75
N GLU A 293 -16.51 -27.36 9.93
CA GLU A 293 -15.12 -27.30 10.41
C GLU A 293 -14.72 -25.91 10.92
N ASN A 294 -15.28 -24.83 10.37
CA ASN A 294 -15.04 -23.46 10.89
C ASN A 294 -15.53 -23.26 12.34
N LYS A 295 -16.46 -24.10 12.83
CA LYS A 295 -16.97 -24.01 14.20
C LYS A 295 -16.03 -24.61 15.25
N MET A 296 -15.10 -25.50 14.86
CA MET A 296 -14.20 -26.16 15.82
C MET A 296 -12.93 -25.36 16.12
N ASN A 297 -12.58 -24.39 15.28
CA ASN A 297 -11.37 -23.58 15.45
C ASN A 297 -11.57 -22.32 16.30
N ASP A 298 -12.81 -21.96 16.66
CA ASP A 298 -13.09 -20.81 17.55
C ASP A 298 -12.79 -21.11 19.03
N ASP A 299 -12.60 -22.38 19.40
CA ASP A 299 -12.37 -22.82 20.80
C ASP A 299 -10.86 -23.03 21.14
N LEU A 300 -9.94 -22.76 20.22
CA LEU A 300 -8.50 -22.84 20.49
C LEU A 300 -7.94 -21.43 20.73
N ASP A 301 -8.01 -21.02 22.00
CA ASP A 301 -7.30 -19.88 22.57
C ASP A 301 -5.78 -20.08 22.40
N GLU A 302 -5.22 -19.60 21.27
CA GLU A 302 -3.78 -19.55 21.03
C GLU A 302 -3.16 -18.42 21.88
N GLY A 303 -3.02 -18.72 23.17
CA GLY A 303 -2.19 -17.96 24.10
C GLY A 303 -0.76 -17.86 23.56
N PHE A 304 -0.31 -16.61 23.40
CA PHE A 304 1.06 -16.25 23.06
C PHE A 304 2.08 -16.93 23.99
N TYR A 305 3.09 -17.57 23.39
CA TYR A 305 4.45 -17.66 23.91
C TYR A 305 5.44 -17.36 22.79
#